data_AF-A0A2G9U171-F1
#
_entry.id   AF-A0A2G9U171-F1
#
_cell.length_a   1.000
_cell.length_b   1.000
_cell.length_c   1.000
_cell.angle_alpha   90.00
_cell.angle_beta   90.00
_cell.angle_gamma   90.00
#
_symmetry.space_group_name_H-M   'P 1'
#
loop_
_entity.id
_entity.type
_entity.pdbx_description
1 polymer ?
#
loop_
_entity_poly.entity_id
_entity_poly.type
_entity_poly.pdbx_seq_one_letter_code
_entity_poly.pdbx_strand_id
1 'polypeptide(L)'
;MVIKNGVELDMRDRCSAGQKMLACILIRIALADVFGGACSIIALDEPTTNLDALKVDHIAGMLNNLIAVRRRGDRNRQFQMIVITHDDHLVGKLMIGSKPEFIYILGKDNNGVSHIRRQYSDGRSEEANLAAIEQ
;
A
#
# COMPACT_ATOMS: atom_id res chain seq x y z
N MET A 1 -7.03 19.66 9.43
CA MET A 1 -7.11 20.10 10.83
C MET A 1 -6.96 18.90 11.76
N VAL A 2 -6.56 19.12 13.02
CA VAL A 2 -6.54 18.09 14.08
C VAL A 2 -7.38 18.59 15.24
N ILE A 3 -8.15 17.72 15.90
CA ILE A 3 -8.95 18.10 17.07
C ILE A 3 -8.15 17.79 18.33
N LYS A 4 -7.93 18.79 19.19
CA LYS A 4 -7.33 18.61 20.52
C LYS A 4 -8.21 19.34 21.54
N ASN A 5 -8.69 18.62 22.55
CA ASN A 5 -9.60 19.13 23.58
C ASN A 5 -10.86 19.81 23.01
N GLY A 6 -11.43 19.25 21.93
CA GLY A 6 -12.62 19.82 21.27
C GLY A 6 -12.36 21.07 20.43
N VAL A 7 -11.10 21.53 20.33
CA VAL A 7 -10.72 22.67 19.50
C VAL A 7 -10.09 22.17 18.21
N GLU A 8 -10.53 22.74 17.09
CA GLU A 8 -9.98 22.48 15.78
C GLU A 8 -8.69 23.29 15.55
N LEU A 9 -7.60 22.62 15.21
CA LEU A 9 -6.29 23.22 15.05
C LEU A 9 -5.72 22.94 13.66
N ASP A 10 -4.91 23.87 13.14
CA ASP A 10 -4.11 23.61 11.95
C ASP A 10 -3.17 22.40 12.18
N MET A 11 -2.99 21.59 11.14
CA MET A 11 -2.08 20.45 11.18
C MET A 11 -0.61 20.88 11.17
N ARG A 12 -0.28 22.05 10.62
CA ARG A 12 1.10 22.54 10.56
C ARG A 12 1.74 22.51 11.95
N ASP A 13 2.88 21.81 12.04
CA ASP A 13 3.69 21.59 13.26
C ASP A 13 2.97 20.93 14.46
N ARG A 14 1.74 20.43 14.27
CA ARG A 14 0.88 19.91 15.35
C ARG A 14 0.41 18.48 15.13
N CYS A 15 0.81 17.87 14.03
CA CYS A 15 0.48 16.48 13.69
C CYS A 15 1.71 15.57 13.72
N SER A 16 1.50 14.31 14.12
CA SER A 16 2.53 13.27 14.12
C SER A 16 2.91 12.86 12.69
N ALA A 17 4.06 12.19 12.53
CA ALA A 17 4.49 11.65 11.24
C ALA A 17 3.42 10.77 10.57
N GLY A 18 2.77 9.89 11.35
CA GLY A 18 1.67 9.05 10.87
C GLY A 18 0.44 9.84 10.42
N GLN A 19 0.07 10.90 11.14
CA GLN A 19 -1.05 11.77 10.73
C GLN A 19 -0.73 12.54 9.45
N LYS A 20 0.51 13.04 9.29
CA LYS A 20 0.95 13.71 8.06
C LYS A 20 0.87 12.77 6.86
N MET A 21 1.42 11.57 7.01
CA MET A 21 1.40 10.54 5.97
C MET A 21 -0.03 10.16 5.58
N LEU A 22 -0.88 9.89 6.56
CA LEU A 22 -2.25 9.48 6.31
C LEU A 22 -3.05 10.58 5.60
N ALA A 23 -2.93 11.82 6.06
CA ALA A 23 -3.55 12.96 5.41
C ALA A 23 -3.05 13.11 3.96
N CYS A 24 -1.74 12.94 3.73
CA CYS A 24 -1.16 12.95 2.39
C CYS A 24 -1.76 11.88 1.47
N ILE A 25 -1.92 10.65 1.97
CA ILE A 25 -2.54 9.55 1.23
C ILE A 25 -3.99 9.89 0.87
N LEU A 26 -4.80 10.31 1.85
CA LEU A 26 -6.21 10.67 1.63
C LEU A 26 -6.37 11.81 0.64
N ILE A 27 -5.55 12.86 0.75
CA ILE A 27 -5.54 13.98 -0.20
C ILE A 27 -5.20 13.49 -1.60
N ARG A 28 -4.17 12.64 -1.75
CA ARG A 28 -3.79 12.07 -3.06
C ARG A 28 -4.91 11.24 -3.68
N ILE A 29 -5.62 10.46 -2.87
CA ILE A 29 -6.76 9.67 -3.35
C ILE A 29 -7.91 10.58 -3.78
N ALA A 30 -8.22 11.61 -3.00
CA ALA A 30 -9.27 12.57 -3.34
C ALA A 30 -8.93 13.32 -4.64
N LEU A 31 -7.67 13.75 -4.79
CA LEU A 31 -7.19 14.37 -6.03
C LEU A 31 -7.27 13.40 -7.21
N ALA A 32 -6.87 12.14 -7.04
CA ALA A 32 -6.95 11.13 -8.09
C ALA A 32 -8.41 10.80 -8.47
N ASP A 33 -9.36 10.89 -7.53
CA ASP A 33 -10.79 10.67 -7.81
C ASP A 33 -11.43 11.86 -8.55
N VAL A 34 -11.04 13.09 -8.17
CA VAL A 34 -11.54 14.32 -8.80
C VAL A 34 -10.93 14.51 -10.19
N PHE A 35 -9.63 14.29 -10.34
CA PHE A 35 -8.88 14.63 -11.56
C PHE A 35 -8.51 13.42 -12.44
N GLY A 36 -8.53 12.19 -11.92
CA GLY A 36 -8.08 10.98 -12.64
C GLY A 36 -9.09 10.35 -13.58
N GLY A 37 -10.30 10.89 -13.69
CA GLY A 37 -11.31 10.39 -14.63
C GLY A 37 -11.77 8.95 -14.33
N ALA A 38 -11.65 8.07 -15.32
CA ALA A 38 -12.10 6.67 -15.24
C ALA A 38 -11.05 5.71 -14.63
N CYS A 39 -9.79 6.14 -14.52
CA CYS A 39 -8.69 5.32 -13.99
C CYS A 39 -7.88 6.11 -12.96
N SER A 40 -8.09 5.79 -11.68
CA SER A 40 -7.34 6.38 -10.57
C SER A 40 -6.28 5.39 -10.10
N ILE A 41 -5.01 5.66 -10.43
CA ILE A 41 -3.86 4.89 -9.93
C ILE A 41 -3.19 5.68 -8.80
N ILE A 42 -2.86 5.01 -7.69
CA ILE A 42 -2.01 5.55 -6.63
C ILE A 42 -0.89 4.57 -6.31
N ALA A 43 0.33 5.09 -6.20
CA ALA A 43 1.49 4.36 -5.70
C ALA A 43 1.92 4.92 -4.34
N LEU A 44 2.07 4.03 -3.36
CA LEU A 44 2.55 4.33 -2.02
C LEU A 44 3.93 3.71 -1.87
N ASP A 45 4.95 4.56 -1.82
CA ASP A 45 6.33 4.16 -1.65
C ASP A 45 6.73 4.27 -0.18
N GLU A 46 7.11 3.14 0.42
CA GLU A 46 7.46 2.95 1.83
C GLU A 46 6.53 3.68 2.81
N PRO A 47 5.22 3.32 2.84
CA PRO A 47 4.22 4.02 3.61
C PRO A 47 4.28 3.72 5.12
N THR A 48 5.37 3.17 5.63
CA THR A 48 5.59 3.00 7.08
C THR A 48 6.84 3.71 7.58
N THR A 49 7.52 4.47 6.71
CA THR A 49 8.70 5.26 7.08
C THR A 49 8.40 6.16 8.29
N ASN A 50 9.19 6.02 9.37
CA ASN A 50 9.06 6.75 10.64
C ASN A 50 7.78 6.46 11.46
N LEU A 51 7.17 5.28 11.30
CA LEU A 51 6.04 4.84 12.11
C LEU A 51 6.43 3.77 13.11
N ASP A 52 5.76 3.78 14.26
CA ASP A 52 5.79 2.66 15.21
C ASP A 52 4.77 1.59 14.79
N ALA A 53 4.89 0.40 15.36
CA ALA A 53 4.04 -0.74 15.01
C ALA A 53 2.53 -0.46 15.16
N LEU A 54 2.13 0.31 16.19
CA LEU A 54 0.73 0.70 16.41
C LEU A 54 0.21 1.60 15.28
N LYS A 55 1.04 2.55 14.80
CA LYS A 55 0.69 3.39 13.66
C LYS A 55 0.64 2.58 12.36
N VAL A 56 1.50 1.58 12.19
CA VAL A 56 1.44 0.65 11.04
C VAL A 56 0.11 -0.10 11.03
N ASP A 57 -0.32 -0.63 12.17
CA ASP A 57 -1.64 -1.28 12.31
C ASP A 57 -2.79 -0.37 11.88
N HIS A 58 -2.77 0.89 12.33
CA HIS A 58 -3.78 1.87 11.95
C HIS A 58 -3.77 2.14 10.43
N ILE A 59 -2.60 2.35 9.82
CA ILE A 59 -2.50 2.58 8.38
C ILE A 59 -2.98 1.36 7.60
N ALA A 60 -2.58 0.15 7.99
CA ALA A 60 -3.00 -1.07 7.32
C ALA A 60 -4.53 -1.24 7.36
N GLY A 61 -5.15 -1.00 8.52
CA GLY A 61 -6.61 -1.03 8.67
C GLY A 61 -7.29 0.00 7.77
N MET A 62 -6.75 1.21 7.68
CA MET A 62 -7.29 2.26 6.82
C MET A 62 -7.15 1.96 5.33
N LEU A 63 -5.99 1.46 4.88
CA LEU A 63 -5.78 1.05 3.49
C LEU A 63 -6.71 -0.11 3.10
N ASN A 64 -6.87 -1.10 3.97
CA ASN A 64 -7.82 -2.21 3.76
C ASN A 64 -9.26 -1.70 3.60
N ASN A 65 -9.69 -0.79 4.46
CA ASN A 65 -11.03 -0.19 4.38
C ASN A 65 -11.22 0.58 3.07
N LEU A 66 -10.22 1.36 2.66
CA LEU A 66 -10.25 2.10 1.40
C LEU A 66 -10.37 1.17 0.19
N ILE A 67 -9.55 0.12 0.13
CA ILE A 67 -9.60 -0.89 -0.92
C ILE A 67 -10.99 -1.54 -0.95
N ALA A 68 -11.54 -1.91 0.21
CA ALA A 68 -12.86 -2.54 0.32
C ALA A 68 -14.01 -1.61 -0.11
N VAL A 69 -13.95 -0.32 0.19
CA VAL A 69 -14.92 0.67 -0.28
C VAL A 69 -14.86 0.82 -1.79
N ARG A 70 -13.64 0.95 -2.36
CA ARG A 70 -13.46 1.13 -3.81
C ARG A 70 -13.82 -0.13 -4.60
N ARG A 71 -13.57 -1.34 -4.09
CA ARG A 71 -14.04 -2.59 -4.71
C ARG A 71 -15.57 -2.71 -4.78
N ARG A 72 -16.30 -2.11 -3.83
CA ARG A 72 -17.77 -2.13 -3.77
C ARG A 72 -18.44 -1.00 -4.55
N GLY A 73 -17.68 0.00 -4.97
CA GLY A 73 -18.17 1.20 -5.65
C GLY A 73 -18.54 0.98 -7.12
N ASP A 74 -18.70 2.09 -7.84
CA ASP A 74 -19.07 2.12 -9.26
C ASP A 74 -18.03 1.39 -10.12
N ARG A 75 -18.46 0.36 -10.86
CA ARG A 75 -17.63 -0.42 -11.78
C ARG A 75 -17.04 0.41 -12.91
N ASN A 76 -17.60 1.59 -13.19
CA ASN A 76 -17.12 2.49 -14.24
C ASN A 76 -15.90 3.33 -13.82
N ARG A 77 -15.49 3.28 -12.55
CA ARG A 77 -14.28 3.95 -12.05
C ARG A 77 -13.31 2.92 -11.47
N GLN A 78 -12.34 2.53 -12.27
CA GLN A 78 -11.30 1.61 -11.84
C GLN A 78 -10.32 2.33 -10.92
N PHE A 79 -10.06 1.72 -9.76
CA PHE A 79 -9.07 2.19 -8.80
C PHE A 79 -7.98 1.14 -8.63
N GLN A 80 -6.72 1.55 -8.82
CA GLN A 80 -5.57 0.71 -8.61
C GLN A 80 -4.68 1.32 -7.52
N MET A 81 -4.33 0.51 -6.53
CA MET A 81 -3.37 0.86 -5.50
C MET A 81 -2.14 -0.04 -5.63
N ILE A 82 -0.97 0.57 -5.69
CA ILE A 82 0.33 -0.10 -5.64
C ILE A 82 0.98 0.29 -4.31
N VAL A 83 1.41 -0.70 -3.54
CA VAL A 83 2.15 -0.50 -2.29
C VAL A 83 3.53 -1.11 -2.45
N ILE A 84 4.56 -0.29 -2.25
CA ILE A 84 5.96 -0.71 -2.25
C ILE A 84 6.43 -0.62 -0.81
N THR A 85 6.87 -1.74 -0.26
CA THR A 85 7.39 -1.75 1.10
C THR A 85 8.34 -2.90 1.36
N HIS A 86 9.27 -2.70 2.29
CA HIS A 86 10.06 -3.74 2.96
C HIS A 86 9.53 -4.10 4.35
N ASP A 87 8.37 -3.55 4.76
CA ASP A 87 7.74 -3.82 6.05
C ASP A 87 6.83 -5.06 5.98
N ASP A 88 7.36 -6.20 6.44
CA ASP A 88 6.64 -7.47 6.48
C ASP A 88 5.34 -7.41 7.31
N HIS A 89 5.30 -6.55 8.33
CA HIS A 89 4.11 -6.39 9.17
C HIS A 89 2.99 -5.74 8.36
N LEU A 90 3.29 -4.67 7.61
CA LEU A 90 2.32 -4.06 6.71
C LEU A 90 1.85 -5.06 5.64
N VAL A 91 2.79 -5.80 5.01
CA VAL A 91 2.47 -6.82 4.00
C VAL A 91 1.48 -7.84 4.55
N GLY A 92 1.76 -8.43 5.72
CA GLY A 92 0.88 -9.41 6.35
C GLY A 92 -0.54 -8.88 6.59
N LYS A 93 -0.67 -7.63 7.05
CA LYS A 93 -1.99 -7.01 7.31
C LYS A 93 -2.77 -6.73 6.02
N LEU A 94 -2.09 -6.28 4.97
CA LEU A 94 -2.71 -6.05 3.65
C LEU A 94 -3.09 -7.37 2.98
N MET A 95 -2.27 -8.41 3.11
CA MET A 95 -2.57 -9.76 2.63
C MET A 95 -3.86 -10.31 3.23
N ILE A 96 -4.04 -10.19 4.54
CA ILE A 96 -5.24 -10.68 5.24
C ILE A 96 -6.47 -9.85 4.90
N GLY A 97 -6.36 -8.52 4.95
CA GLY A 97 -7.52 -7.62 4.83
C GLY A 97 -7.97 -7.39 3.39
N SER A 98 -7.02 -7.16 2.47
CA SER A 98 -7.33 -6.87 1.06
C SER A 98 -7.35 -8.12 0.19
N LYS A 99 -6.72 -9.22 0.62
CA LYS A 99 -6.67 -10.51 -0.10
C LYS A 99 -6.34 -10.31 -1.59
N PRO A 100 -5.17 -9.76 -1.93
CA PRO A 100 -4.73 -9.77 -3.32
C PRO A 100 -4.55 -11.23 -3.78
N GLU A 101 -4.49 -11.47 -5.09
CA GLU A 101 -4.25 -12.82 -5.61
C GLU A 101 -2.78 -13.24 -5.40
N PHE A 102 -1.87 -12.29 -5.59
CA PHE A 102 -0.43 -12.46 -5.38
C PHE A 102 0.21 -11.12 -5.01
N ILE A 103 1.45 -11.20 -4.54
CA ILE A 103 2.36 -10.07 -4.39
C ILE A 103 3.60 -10.28 -5.25
N TYR A 104 4.26 -9.17 -5.57
CA TYR A 104 5.58 -9.18 -6.21
C TYR A 104 6.66 -9.03 -5.15
N ILE A 105 7.62 -9.95 -5.16
CA ILE A 105 8.82 -9.88 -4.33
C ILE A 105 9.99 -9.49 -5.23
N LEU A 106 10.66 -8.39 -4.89
CA LEU A 106 11.84 -7.88 -5.58
C LEU A 106 13.10 -8.35 -4.83
N GLY A 107 14.02 -9.01 -5.54
CA GLY A 107 15.32 -9.43 -5.02
C GLY A 107 16.46 -9.07 -5.97
N LYS A 108 17.70 -9.31 -5.54
CA LYS A 108 18.90 -9.23 -6.39
C LYS A 108 19.65 -10.55 -6.37
N ASP A 109 20.23 -10.93 -7.50
CA ASP A 109 21.13 -12.07 -7.57
C ASP A 109 22.58 -11.70 -7.16
N ASN A 110 23.47 -12.69 -7.20
CA ASN A 110 24.89 -12.51 -6.88
C ASN A 110 25.63 -11.55 -7.83
N ASN A 111 25.08 -11.29 -9.01
CA ASN A 111 25.62 -10.34 -9.99
C ASN A 111 25.02 -8.93 -9.82
N GLY A 112 24.16 -8.73 -8.82
CA GLY A 112 23.48 -7.47 -8.56
C GLY A 112 22.30 -7.16 -9.49
N VAL A 113 21.91 -8.11 -10.35
CA VAL A 113 20.77 -7.97 -11.26
C VAL A 113 19.48 -8.16 -10.47
N SER A 114 18.50 -7.28 -10.69
CA SER A 114 17.23 -7.32 -9.97
C SER A 114 16.25 -8.27 -10.63
N HIS A 115 15.58 -9.08 -9.81
CA HIS A 115 14.61 -10.09 -10.25
C HIS A 115 13.31 -9.93 -9.47
N ILE A 116 12.19 -10.16 -10.15
CA ILE A 116 10.85 -10.11 -9.55
C ILE A 116 10.25 -11.50 -9.60
N ARG A 117 9.70 -11.98 -8.47
CA ARG A 117 8.92 -13.22 -8.41
C ARG A 117 7.53 -12.96 -7.88
N ARG A 118 6.57 -13.80 -8.30
CA ARG A 118 5.21 -13.79 -7.76
C ARG A 118 5.10 -14.76 -6.59
N GLN A 119 4.48 -14.30 -5.52
CA GLN A 119 4.07 -15.12 -4.38
C GLN A 119 2.56 -15.03 -4.26
N TYR A 120 1.88 -16.16 -4.45
CA TYR A 120 0.43 -16.26 -4.37
C TYR A 120 -0.01 -16.37 -2.91
N SER A 121 -1.20 -15.86 -2.64
CA SER A 121 -1.78 -15.79 -1.29
C SER A 121 -2.07 -17.15 -0.67
N ASP A 122 -2.14 -18.20 -1.48
CA ASP A 122 -2.28 -19.60 -1.07
C ASP A 122 -0.93 -20.29 -0.77
N GLY A 123 0.17 -19.54 -0.77
CA GLY A 123 1.51 -20.03 -0.47
C GLY A 123 2.22 -20.64 -1.68
N ARG A 124 1.58 -20.72 -2.85
CA ARG A 124 2.29 -21.09 -4.08
C ARG A 124 3.27 -19.98 -4.45
N SER A 125 4.48 -20.34 -4.86
CA SER A 125 5.41 -19.40 -5.46
C SER A 125 5.75 -19.88 -6.86
N GLU A 126 5.85 -18.95 -7.81
CA GLU A 126 6.43 -19.25 -9.10
C GLU A 126 7.94 -19.37 -8.87
N GLU A 127 8.42 -20.58 -8.61
CA GLU A 127 9.82 -20.91 -8.89
C GLU A 127 9.96 -20.87 -10.41
N ALA A 128 10.39 -19.71 -10.90
CA ALA A 128 10.82 -19.58 -12.28
C ALA A 128 11.90 -20.64 -12.54
N ASN A 129 11.57 -21.59 -13.42
CA ASN A 129 12.33 -22.25 -14.50
C ASN A 129 13.77 -21.75 -14.84
N LEU A 130 14.55 -21.22 -13.90
CA LEU A 130 15.94 -20.82 -14.08
C LEU A 130 16.88 -22.03 -14.06
N ALA A 131 16.42 -23.21 -13.64
CA ALA A 131 17.20 -24.46 -13.68
C ALA A 131 17.14 -25.19 -15.05
N ALA A 132 16.39 -24.67 -16.04
CA ALA A 132 16.21 -25.32 -17.35
C ALA A 132 17.01 -24.67 -18.50
N ILE A 133 17.88 -23.70 -18.21
CA ILE A 133 18.72 -23.01 -19.22
C ILE A 133 20.21 -23.42 -19.11
N GLU A 134 20.57 -24.29 -18.17
CA GLU A 134 21.93 -24.88 -18.05
C GLU A 134 21.96 -26.40 -18.36
N GLN A 135 21.31 -26.82 -19.46
CA GLN A 135 21.61 -28.10 -20.12
C GLN A 135 21.77 -27.92 -21.62
#